data_AF-A0A397H8G6-F1
#
_entry.id   AF-A0A397H8G6-F1
#
_cell.length_a   1.000
_cell.length_b   1.000
_cell.length_c   1.000
_cell.angle_alpha   90.00
_cell.angle_beta   90.00
_cell.angle_gamma   90.00
#
_symmetry.space_group_name_H-M   'P 1'
#
loop_
_entity.id
_entity.type
_entity.pdbx_description
1 polymer ?
#
loop_
_entity_poly.entity_id
_entity_poly.type
_entity_poly.pdbx_seq_one_letter_code
_entity_poly.pdbx_strand_id
1 'polypeptide(L)'
;MDGLLGKIIEKVAEKASGGSSSSSGGGYSSYNQQPSQGYNSGPAPPQDLPYPWVARWDDRDQRWFYVNEQTGERSWERPYGGSGGGASYGERSYGQPQPSYGYEGGYAQPQQQEHKDHSMMYGAAAGAAGLVGGALLMHEGEKIHDRWDEDKDRIEQNVEDFPEDAARWTGEKVGEVEQIPENIEQSWDRTEDRIENKWDNAVDDVEDFPENAAEWTGRKVGEVEQFGDNMENAYDEGVVEGRDDCSQRLTWAAMSKSSLPLAGVRVVELAGLAPGPFAGLLLADYGASVLRVDRPNSIPADRLTRRKTSITLDLRDQASHRLLLSVLSKADVLIDPYRPGVLERLGLSPSEVLLKHNPRLTVARMTGFRRDGKYKDMAGHDINYIAVSGVLSMLGRSGEAPYAPGNILGDFGGGGAMCFLGILLALLARAHTGRGQVVEANMVDGSAYLATMPRLTRQTPLWNLPRGENMLDGGSPFYGTYECRDRGKYFAVGALEPQFYAALIKGLGFEPGELPARDDRANWPALRAAFERRFREKTRAEWEAIFDGTDACATPVLEQAELERSGYEQRPAVHLVDTPGLPIPADDGGWTGGGLLPGTGGQETLKAWMGWEKGRDFDIRADGVLVWIEGGKSKL
;
A
#
# COMPACT_ATOMS: atom_id res chain seq x y z
N MET A 1 22.45 -50.52 0.34
CA MET A 1 23.40 -50.45 -0.80
C MET A 1 24.47 -49.41 -0.46
N ASP A 2 25.49 -49.81 0.30
CA ASP A 2 26.06 -48.90 1.32
C ASP A 2 27.52 -48.54 1.00
N GLY A 3 27.77 -48.11 -0.25
CA GLY A 3 29.13 -47.97 -0.81
C GLY A 3 29.49 -46.65 -1.51
N LEU A 4 28.55 -45.71 -1.71
CA LEU A 4 28.80 -44.47 -2.47
C LEU A 4 28.91 -43.21 -1.61
N LEU A 5 28.08 -43.06 -0.57
CA LEU A 5 27.99 -41.81 0.21
C LEU A 5 29.27 -41.45 0.99
N GLY A 6 30.04 -42.45 1.45
CA GLY A 6 31.28 -42.20 2.19
C GLY A 6 32.40 -41.56 1.37
N LYS A 7 32.43 -41.76 0.04
CA LYS A 7 33.58 -41.38 -0.82
C LYS A 7 33.54 -39.95 -1.36
N ILE A 8 32.53 -39.16 -1.01
CA ILE A 8 32.41 -37.76 -1.45
C ILE A 8 32.93 -36.80 -0.38
N ILE A 9 32.80 -37.14 0.91
CA ILE A 9 33.10 -36.24 2.03
C ILE A 9 34.62 -36.04 2.23
N GLU A 10 35.44 -37.09 2.07
CA GLU A 10 36.90 -36.97 2.19
C GLU A 10 37.51 -36.01 1.15
N LYS A 11 36.91 -35.92 -0.04
CA LYS A 11 37.55 -35.29 -1.21
C LYS A 11 37.47 -33.76 -1.27
N VAL A 12 36.86 -33.13 -0.27
CA VAL A 12 36.76 -31.66 -0.14
C VAL A 12 37.78 -31.10 0.87
N ALA A 13 38.28 -31.93 1.81
CA ALA A 13 39.15 -31.47 2.89
C ALA A 13 40.61 -31.20 2.47
N GLU A 14 41.13 -31.87 1.45
CA GLU A 14 42.57 -31.86 1.13
C GLU A 14 43.06 -30.68 0.26
N LYS A 15 42.19 -29.73 -0.14
CA LYS A 15 42.54 -28.73 -1.18
C LYS A 15 42.64 -27.28 -0.71
N ALA A 16 42.85 -27.05 0.59
CA ALA A 16 42.84 -25.72 1.21
C ALA A 16 44.04 -25.38 2.13
N SER A 17 45.14 -26.14 2.09
CA SER A 17 46.33 -25.82 2.91
C SER A 17 47.66 -26.26 2.27
N GLY A 18 48.61 -25.31 2.15
CA GLY A 18 49.97 -25.53 1.66
C GLY A 18 50.28 -24.86 0.31
N GLY A 19 51.18 -23.90 0.21
CA GLY A 19 51.95 -23.23 1.27
C GLY A 19 53.06 -22.29 0.76
N SER A 20 54.02 -21.98 1.65
CA SER A 20 55.25 -21.16 1.48
C SER A 20 55.11 -19.63 1.68
N SER A 21 56.06 -18.92 2.32
CA SER A 21 57.16 -19.35 3.22
C SER A 21 57.84 -18.14 3.90
N SER A 22 58.32 -18.31 5.16
CA SER A 22 59.50 -17.68 5.83
C SER A 22 59.78 -16.15 5.71
N SER A 23 60.30 -15.41 6.70
CA SER A 23 60.56 -15.57 8.16
C SER A 23 61.15 -14.20 8.66
N SER A 24 61.74 -13.93 9.84
CA SER A 24 62.03 -14.64 11.11
C SER A 24 62.52 -13.62 12.15
N GLY A 25 62.13 -13.77 13.43
CA GLY A 25 62.96 -13.38 14.59
C GLY A 25 62.41 -12.32 15.57
N GLY A 26 62.61 -12.59 16.88
CA GLY A 26 62.69 -11.53 17.91
C GLY A 26 61.80 -11.67 19.17
N GLY A 27 62.38 -12.21 20.25
CA GLY A 27 62.10 -11.75 21.64
C GLY A 27 60.82 -12.23 22.36
N TYR A 28 61.00 -12.88 23.52
CA TYR A 28 59.91 -13.14 24.48
C TYR A 28 59.64 -11.93 25.39
N SER A 29 58.37 -11.67 25.68
CA SER A 29 57.93 -11.36 27.05
C SER A 29 56.47 -11.78 27.26
N SER A 30 56.11 -12.07 28.50
CA SER A 30 54.79 -12.54 28.92
C SER A 30 53.75 -11.41 28.90
N TYR A 31 52.57 -11.64 28.30
CA TYR A 31 51.29 -11.41 28.99
C TYR A 31 50.14 -12.21 28.34
N ASN A 32 49.08 -12.39 29.11
CA ASN A 32 47.92 -13.25 28.85
C ASN A 32 47.17 -12.88 27.55
N GLN A 33 46.78 -13.86 26.73
CA GLN A 33 45.83 -13.66 25.61
C GLN A 33 44.69 -14.68 25.68
N GLN A 34 43.46 -14.16 25.74
CA GLN A 34 42.24 -14.95 25.53
C GLN A 34 41.89 -15.00 24.04
N PRO A 35 41.35 -16.11 23.51
CA PRO A 35 40.68 -16.11 22.22
C PRO A 35 39.46 -15.18 22.22
N SER A 36 39.19 -14.55 21.08
CA SER A 36 38.10 -13.60 20.86
C SER A 36 36.72 -14.12 21.28
N GLN A 37 36.00 -13.36 22.10
CA GLN A 37 34.57 -13.54 22.29
C GLN A 37 33.80 -13.03 21.05
N GLY A 38 32.80 -13.78 20.60
CA GLY A 38 31.79 -13.26 19.67
C GLY A 38 30.84 -12.30 20.38
N TYR A 39 30.39 -11.26 19.68
CA TYR A 39 29.43 -10.30 20.23
C TYR A 39 28.12 -10.99 20.58
N ASN A 40 27.70 -10.86 21.85
CA ASN A 40 26.41 -11.31 22.35
C ASN A 40 25.72 -10.07 22.93
N SER A 41 24.68 -9.57 22.26
CA SER A 41 24.08 -8.24 22.45
C SER A 41 23.22 -8.07 23.72
N GLY A 42 22.92 -9.17 24.41
CA GLY A 42 22.07 -9.18 25.60
C GLY A 42 22.78 -8.80 26.90
N PRO A 43 22.03 -8.78 28.03
CA PRO A 43 22.59 -8.66 29.38
C PRO A 43 23.42 -9.90 29.77
N ALA A 44 23.94 -9.94 31.00
CA ALA A 44 24.65 -11.11 31.50
C ALA A 44 23.71 -12.34 31.65
N PRO A 45 24.14 -13.55 31.25
CA PRO A 45 23.33 -14.76 31.35
C PRO A 45 23.10 -15.19 32.81
N PRO A 46 21.95 -15.83 33.12
CA PRO A 46 21.70 -16.41 34.44
C PRO A 46 22.75 -17.46 34.80
N GLN A 47 23.35 -17.32 35.99
CA GLN A 47 24.26 -18.31 36.56
C GLN A 47 23.47 -19.48 37.19
N ASP A 48 24.16 -20.60 37.43
CA ASP A 48 23.63 -21.83 38.05
C ASP A 48 22.48 -22.52 37.27
N LEU A 49 22.74 -22.88 36.01
CA LEU A 49 21.88 -23.79 35.26
C LEU A 49 22.32 -25.26 35.44
N PRO A 50 21.38 -26.21 35.57
CA PRO A 50 21.71 -27.63 35.61
C PRO A 50 22.20 -28.10 34.24
N TYR A 51 23.37 -28.71 34.17
CA TYR A 51 23.85 -29.36 32.94
C TYR A 51 22.82 -30.43 32.47
N PRO A 52 22.47 -30.51 31.17
CA PRO A 52 23.08 -29.86 30.00
C PRO A 52 22.33 -28.59 29.50
N TRP A 53 21.70 -27.81 30.38
CA TRP A 53 20.98 -26.60 30.00
C TRP A 53 21.87 -25.36 29.92
N VAL A 54 21.64 -24.54 28.89
CA VAL A 54 22.31 -23.26 28.68
C VAL A 54 21.31 -22.14 28.41
N ALA A 55 21.67 -20.92 28.81
CA ALA A 55 20.91 -19.73 28.45
C ALA A 55 21.25 -19.26 27.03
N ARG A 56 20.25 -18.72 26.33
CA ARG A 56 20.37 -17.96 25.08
C ARG A 56 19.45 -16.74 25.17
N TRP A 57 19.91 -15.60 24.67
CA TRP A 57 19.14 -14.36 24.67
C TRP A 57 18.26 -14.30 23.41
N ASP A 58 17.02 -13.85 23.56
CA ASP A 58 16.18 -13.46 22.43
C ASP A 58 16.07 -11.93 22.38
N ASP A 59 16.75 -11.32 21.39
CA ASP A 59 16.71 -9.87 21.15
C ASP A 59 15.32 -9.37 20.72
N ARG A 60 14.42 -10.23 20.22
CA ARG A 60 13.05 -9.87 19.84
C ARG A 60 12.14 -9.73 21.06
N ASP A 61 12.21 -10.71 21.95
CA ASP A 61 11.37 -10.77 23.15
C ASP A 61 12.04 -10.11 24.39
N GLN A 62 13.30 -9.68 24.26
CA GLN A 62 14.12 -9.06 25.32
C GLN A 62 14.16 -9.91 26.61
N ARG A 63 14.30 -11.23 26.44
CA ARG A 63 14.32 -12.21 27.55
C ARG A 63 15.21 -13.41 27.25
N TRP A 64 15.55 -14.15 28.30
CA TRP A 64 16.27 -15.42 28.19
C TRP A 64 15.33 -16.58 27.82
N PHE A 65 15.81 -17.46 26.94
CA PHE A 65 15.32 -18.83 26.83
C PHE A 65 16.44 -19.81 27.17
N TYR A 66 16.06 -21.04 27.50
CA TYR A 66 16.95 -22.11 27.90
C TYR A 66 16.91 -23.20 26.85
N VAL A 67 18.08 -23.70 26.46
CA VAL A 67 18.25 -24.79 25.49
C VAL A 67 18.93 -25.96 26.20
N ASN A 68 18.42 -27.16 26.02
CA ASN A 68 19.09 -28.39 26.42
C ASN A 68 20.04 -28.82 25.29
N GLU A 69 21.35 -28.77 25.52
CA GLU A 69 22.35 -29.03 24.47
C GLU A 69 22.45 -30.51 24.07
N GLN A 70 21.76 -31.43 24.76
CA GLN A 70 21.68 -32.85 24.42
C GLN A 70 20.38 -33.24 23.69
N THR A 71 19.24 -32.64 24.04
CA THR A 71 17.92 -32.96 23.43
C THR A 71 17.47 -31.96 22.37
N GLY A 72 18.07 -30.77 22.32
CA GLY A 72 17.61 -29.65 21.48
C GLY A 72 16.33 -28.95 21.97
N GLU A 73 15.78 -29.41 23.11
CA GLU A 73 14.60 -28.86 23.75
C GLU A 73 14.79 -27.38 24.13
N ARG A 74 13.72 -26.59 24.01
CA ARG A 74 13.72 -25.15 24.34
C ARG A 74 12.61 -24.84 25.34
N SER A 75 12.96 -24.12 26.40
CA SER A 75 12.01 -23.64 27.41
C SER A 75 12.18 -22.13 27.66
N TRP A 76 11.08 -21.45 27.97
CA TRP A 76 11.10 -20.08 28.49
C TRP A 76 11.18 -20.05 30.03
N GLU A 77 10.93 -21.17 30.69
CA GLU A 77 11.04 -21.32 32.14
C GLU A 77 12.42 -21.85 32.52
N ARG A 78 12.99 -21.34 33.63
CA ARG A 78 14.32 -21.74 34.09
C ARG A 78 14.30 -23.20 34.57
N PRO A 79 15.15 -24.09 34.04
CA PRO A 79 15.26 -25.46 34.52
C PRO A 79 15.89 -25.48 35.94
N TYR A 80 15.26 -26.20 36.86
CA TYR A 80 15.71 -26.33 38.25
C TYR A 80 16.41 -27.68 38.48
N GLY A 81 17.63 -27.66 39.01
CA GLY A 81 18.39 -28.86 39.35
C GLY A 81 17.99 -29.46 40.71
N GLY A 82 17.03 -30.39 40.73
CA GLY A 82 16.56 -31.07 41.94
C GLY A 82 17.05 -32.52 42.06
N SER A 83 17.93 -32.80 43.02
CA SER A 83 18.48 -34.15 43.25
C SER A 83 17.55 -35.06 44.09
N GLY A 84 16.51 -35.60 43.45
CA GLY A 84 15.85 -36.86 43.83
C GLY A 84 14.86 -36.84 45.01
N GLY A 85 13.71 -37.54 44.85
CA GLY A 85 12.85 -37.93 45.96
C GLY A 85 11.34 -37.95 45.70
N GLY A 86 10.78 -39.15 45.46
CA GLY A 86 9.45 -39.53 45.98
C GLY A 86 8.17 -38.96 45.36
N ALA A 87 7.49 -39.80 44.58
CA ALA A 87 6.11 -39.72 44.10
C ALA A 87 5.04 -39.02 44.98
N SER A 88 4.10 -38.32 44.32
CA SER A 88 2.67 -38.71 44.34
C SER A 88 1.90 -38.12 43.16
N TYR A 89 0.89 -38.84 42.67
CA TYR A 89 -0.23 -38.26 41.91
C TYR A 89 -1.14 -37.44 42.85
N GLY A 90 -1.91 -36.51 42.31
CA GLY A 90 -2.81 -35.67 43.12
C GLY A 90 -3.68 -34.71 42.31
N GLU A 91 -4.74 -35.23 41.69
CA GLU A 91 -5.84 -34.38 41.19
C GLU A 91 -6.51 -33.65 42.37
N ARG A 92 -6.84 -32.35 42.21
CA ARG A 92 -7.93 -31.72 42.98
C ARG A 92 -8.76 -30.76 42.13
N SER A 93 -10.02 -31.15 41.96
CA SER A 93 -11.13 -30.31 41.51
C SER A 93 -11.40 -29.15 42.48
N TYR A 94 -11.94 -28.04 41.96
CA TYR A 94 -12.67 -27.06 42.74
C TYR A 94 -14.16 -27.12 42.38
N GLY A 95 -15.00 -27.35 43.40
CA GLY A 95 -16.42 -27.64 43.23
C GLY A 95 -17.36 -26.43 43.23
N GLN A 96 -18.54 -26.65 42.67
CA GLN A 96 -19.72 -25.78 42.77
C GLN A 96 -20.37 -25.84 44.18
N PRO A 97 -21.20 -24.83 44.51
CA PRO A 97 -22.38 -25.02 45.35
C PRO A 97 -23.69 -24.79 44.57
N GLN A 98 -24.59 -25.78 44.59
CA GLN A 98 -26.03 -25.64 44.29
C GLN A 98 -26.85 -25.83 45.58
N PRO A 99 -28.09 -25.30 45.64
CA PRO A 99 -29.31 -26.09 45.29
C PRO A 99 -30.30 -25.28 44.41
N SER A 100 -31.43 -25.77 43.88
CA SER A 100 -31.97 -27.10 43.51
C SER A 100 -33.37 -26.87 42.86
N TYR A 101 -34.06 -27.93 42.41
CA TYR A 101 -35.38 -27.96 41.72
C TYR A 101 -35.39 -27.45 40.25
N GLY A 102 -35.76 -28.21 39.21
CA GLY A 102 -35.97 -29.67 39.11
C GLY A 102 -37.39 -30.11 38.72
N TYR A 103 -37.59 -30.56 37.47
CA TYR A 103 -38.54 -31.62 37.06
C TYR A 103 -38.18 -32.17 35.65
N GLU A 104 -38.85 -33.24 35.22
CA GLU A 104 -38.50 -34.14 34.10
C GLU A 104 -39.13 -33.77 32.75
N GLY A 105 -38.67 -34.39 31.63
CA GLY A 105 -39.55 -34.61 30.46
C GLY A 105 -38.91 -34.78 29.07
N GLY A 106 -38.78 -36.04 28.60
CA GLY A 106 -39.05 -36.44 27.20
C GLY A 106 -38.01 -36.20 26.09
N TYR A 107 -37.58 -37.28 25.43
CA TYR A 107 -37.03 -37.25 24.06
C TYR A 107 -38.15 -37.49 23.03
N ALA A 108 -38.16 -36.74 21.92
CA ALA A 108 -38.81 -37.14 20.66
C ALA A 108 -38.20 -36.39 19.46
N GLN A 109 -38.09 -37.08 18.31
CA GLN A 109 -37.97 -36.45 16.99
C GLN A 109 -39.37 -36.08 16.47
N PRO A 110 -39.44 -35.31 15.37
CA PRO A 110 -40.23 -35.82 14.24
C PRO A 110 -39.46 -35.81 12.90
N GLN A 111 -39.90 -36.67 11.99
CA GLN A 111 -39.40 -36.75 10.62
C GLN A 111 -40.16 -35.80 9.68
N GLN A 112 -39.73 -35.78 8.41
CA GLN A 112 -40.40 -35.15 7.28
C GLN A 112 -41.87 -35.58 7.14
N GLN A 113 -42.67 -34.72 6.50
CA GLN A 113 -43.87 -35.14 5.81
C GLN A 113 -43.92 -34.45 4.44
N GLU A 114 -44.00 -35.23 3.37
CA GLU A 114 -44.12 -34.71 2.00
C GLU A 114 -45.57 -34.30 1.69
N HIS A 115 -45.74 -33.31 0.81
CA HIS A 115 -46.94 -33.20 0.00
C HIS A 115 -46.60 -32.64 -1.40
N LYS A 116 -47.19 -33.28 -2.41
CA LYS A 116 -47.22 -32.95 -3.85
C LYS A 116 -48.63 -33.32 -4.34
N ASP A 117 -49.23 -32.71 -5.36
CA ASP A 117 -48.85 -31.61 -6.28
C ASP A 117 -50.21 -30.89 -6.65
N HIS A 118 -50.40 -29.88 -7.50
CA HIS A 118 -49.63 -29.31 -8.63
C HIS A 118 -50.14 -27.90 -9.03
N SER A 119 -49.65 -27.40 -10.17
CA SER A 119 -50.24 -26.41 -11.12
C SER A 119 -50.09 -24.88 -10.91
N MET A 120 -49.46 -24.26 -11.94
CA MET A 120 -49.44 -22.84 -12.37
C MET A 120 -48.79 -21.80 -11.40
N MET A 121 -47.66 -21.15 -11.77
CA MET A 121 -47.48 -19.96 -12.64
C MET A 121 -48.18 -18.70 -12.11
N TYR A 122 -47.53 -17.54 -11.87
CA TYR A 122 -46.17 -17.00 -12.17
C TYR A 122 -45.62 -16.20 -10.95
N GLY A 123 -44.44 -15.55 -10.90
CA GLY A 123 -43.41 -15.23 -11.92
C GLY A 123 -42.12 -14.56 -11.37
N ALA A 124 -41.67 -13.46 -12.00
CA ALA A 124 -40.38 -12.74 -11.80
C ALA A 124 -40.61 -11.27 -11.35
N ALA A 125 -39.68 -10.42 -10.87
CA ALA A 125 -38.20 -10.40 -10.69
C ALA A 125 -37.36 -9.56 -11.70
N ALA A 126 -36.29 -8.92 -11.16
CA ALA A 126 -35.18 -8.16 -11.80
C ALA A 126 -35.39 -6.66 -12.15
N GLY A 127 -34.28 -5.90 -12.27
CA GLY A 127 -34.28 -4.48 -12.68
C GLY A 127 -33.11 -3.58 -12.19
N ALA A 128 -31.85 -3.88 -12.52
CA ALA A 128 -30.72 -2.92 -12.43
C ALA A 128 -29.48 -3.41 -13.22
N ALA A 129 -29.05 -2.70 -14.26
CA ALA A 129 -27.84 -3.04 -15.04
C ALA A 129 -27.24 -1.83 -15.80
N GLY A 130 -25.92 -1.85 -16.01
CA GLY A 130 -25.18 -0.90 -16.86
C GLY A 130 -24.02 -0.19 -16.14
N LEU A 131 -22.85 0.05 -16.75
CA LEU A 131 -22.33 -0.49 -18.02
C LEU A 131 -20.78 -0.46 -17.99
N VAL A 132 -20.13 -1.63 -17.92
CA VAL A 132 -18.69 -1.81 -18.22
C VAL A 132 -18.53 -3.20 -18.84
N GLY A 133 -18.23 -3.28 -20.14
CA GLY A 133 -18.28 -4.56 -20.87
C GLY A 133 -17.71 -4.56 -22.29
N GLY A 134 -16.79 -3.64 -22.60
CA GLY A 134 -16.08 -3.67 -23.89
C GLY A 134 -15.13 -4.88 -23.99
N ALA A 135 -15.11 -5.51 -25.16
CA ALA A 135 -14.11 -6.51 -25.59
C ALA A 135 -14.04 -7.86 -24.82
N LEU A 136 -15.16 -8.59 -24.64
CA LEU A 136 -15.10 -10.04 -24.35
C LEU A 136 -16.31 -10.89 -24.80
N LEU A 137 -16.83 -10.68 -26.01
CA LEU A 137 -17.83 -11.56 -26.64
C LEU A 137 -17.60 -11.76 -28.15
N MET A 138 -16.82 -12.78 -28.54
CA MET A 138 -16.81 -13.32 -29.91
C MET A 138 -16.32 -14.79 -29.99
N HIS A 139 -17.04 -15.73 -29.33
CA HIS A 139 -17.28 -17.08 -29.88
C HIS A 139 -18.32 -17.87 -29.06
N GLU A 140 -19.55 -18.02 -29.60
CA GLU A 140 -20.46 -19.19 -29.47
C GLU A 140 -21.85 -18.83 -30.05
N GLY A 141 -21.98 -18.94 -31.37
CA GLY A 141 -23.26 -18.74 -32.07
C GLY A 141 -24.18 -19.98 -32.02
N GLU A 142 -25.39 -19.81 -32.56
CA GLU A 142 -26.34 -20.88 -32.93
C GLU A 142 -26.99 -21.73 -31.81
N LYS A 143 -26.92 -21.38 -30.52
CA LYS A 143 -27.69 -22.06 -29.45
C LYS A 143 -28.40 -21.17 -28.42
N ILE A 144 -28.41 -19.85 -28.62
CA ILE A 144 -29.03 -18.89 -27.69
C ILE A 144 -30.23 -18.15 -28.32
N HIS A 145 -30.36 -18.12 -29.66
CA HIS A 145 -31.41 -17.36 -30.35
C HIS A 145 -32.83 -17.84 -29.99
N ASP A 146 -33.10 -19.14 -30.13
CA ASP A 146 -34.40 -19.79 -29.88
C ASP A 146 -34.96 -19.62 -28.45
N ARG A 147 -34.16 -19.05 -27.52
CA ARG A 147 -34.57 -18.80 -26.13
C ARG A 147 -34.62 -17.32 -25.76
N TRP A 148 -34.34 -16.43 -26.70
CA TRP A 148 -34.40 -14.98 -26.48
C TRP A 148 -35.76 -14.41 -26.88
N ASP A 149 -36.31 -14.88 -28.01
CA ASP A 149 -37.57 -14.40 -28.57
C ASP A 149 -38.79 -14.74 -27.66
N GLU A 150 -38.80 -15.89 -26.98
CA GLU A 150 -39.88 -16.24 -26.02
C GLU A 150 -39.84 -15.45 -24.69
N ASP A 151 -38.69 -14.87 -24.32
CA ASP A 151 -38.55 -14.11 -23.08
C ASP A 151 -38.84 -12.61 -23.28
N LYS A 152 -38.70 -12.10 -24.52
CA LYS A 152 -38.93 -10.69 -24.88
C LYS A 152 -40.38 -10.25 -24.66
N ASP A 153 -41.34 -10.94 -25.28
CA ASP A 153 -42.78 -10.63 -25.21
C ASP A 153 -43.33 -10.62 -23.77
N ARG A 154 -42.70 -11.36 -22.85
CA ARG A 154 -43.12 -11.42 -21.43
C ARG A 154 -42.58 -10.25 -20.60
N ILE A 155 -41.51 -9.59 -21.04
CA ILE A 155 -40.88 -8.45 -20.35
C ILE A 155 -41.56 -7.13 -20.77
N GLU A 156 -41.94 -6.99 -22.05
CA GLU A 156 -42.56 -5.77 -22.58
C GLU A 156 -43.99 -5.49 -22.02
N GLN A 157 -44.60 -6.41 -21.27
CA GLN A 157 -45.96 -6.24 -20.70
C GLN A 157 -46.02 -5.88 -19.20
N ASN A 158 -44.89 -5.61 -18.53
CA ASN A 158 -44.87 -5.34 -17.07
C ASN A 158 -44.07 -4.09 -16.66
N VAL A 159 -43.97 -3.07 -17.54
CA VAL A 159 -43.30 -1.78 -17.23
C VAL A 159 -44.20 -0.57 -17.56
N GLU A 160 -45.45 -0.60 -17.10
CA GLU A 160 -46.31 0.58 -16.95
C GLU A 160 -46.74 0.72 -15.49
N ASP A 161 -45.82 1.21 -14.63
CA ASP A 161 -46.09 1.96 -13.38
C ASP A 161 -44.77 2.18 -12.60
N PHE A 162 -44.05 3.27 -12.92
CA PHE A 162 -43.01 3.82 -12.05
C PHE A 162 -43.11 5.36 -12.05
N PRO A 163 -43.32 6.02 -10.89
CA PRO A 163 -43.80 7.40 -10.86
C PRO A 163 -42.73 8.46 -11.16
N GLU A 164 -43.11 9.46 -11.95
CA GLU A 164 -42.35 10.68 -12.23
C GLU A 164 -42.28 11.62 -11.00
N ASP A 165 -41.19 11.63 -10.23
CA ASP A 165 -40.81 12.84 -9.44
C ASP A 165 -39.32 12.89 -9.00
N ALA A 166 -38.43 12.11 -9.65
CA ALA A 166 -36.99 12.08 -9.30
C ALA A 166 -36.25 13.39 -9.63
N ALA A 167 -36.75 14.18 -10.59
CA ALA A 167 -36.10 15.38 -11.11
C ALA A 167 -36.23 16.63 -10.20
N ARG A 168 -36.95 16.53 -9.07
CA ARG A 168 -37.38 17.71 -8.29
C ARG A 168 -36.50 18.07 -7.08
N TRP A 169 -35.32 17.47 -6.93
CA TRP A 169 -34.45 17.71 -5.76
C TRP A 169 -33.08 18.36 -6.05
N THR A 170 -32.85 18.88 -7.25
CA THR A 170 -31.65 19.66 -7.61
C THR A 170 -31.96 20.94 -8.39
N GLY A 171 -33.07 21.64 -8.04
CA GLY A 171 -33.55 22.82 -8.78
C GLY A 171 -33.71 24.13 -7.97
N GLU A 172 -34.04 24.07 -6.68
CA GLU A 172 -34.34 25.29 -5.89
C GLU A 172 -33.40 25.45 -4.68
N LYS A 173 -32.24 26.10 -4.87
CA LYS A 173 -31.70 27.11 -3.91
C LYS A 173 -30.49 27.93 -4.38
N VAL A 174 -30.33 28.18 -5.69
CA VAL A 174 -29.39 29.22 -6.21
C VAL A 174 -30.18 30.31 -6.93
N GLY A 175 -30.94 31.07 -6.14
CA GLY A 175 -31.55 32.35 -6.52
C GLY A 175 -31.47 33.26 -5.30
N GLU A 176 -31.05 34.52 -5.51
CA GLU A 176 -30.51 35.45 -4.50
C GLU A 176 -29.16 34.93 -3.93
N VAL A 177 -27.99 35.41 -4.37
CA VAL A 177 -27.42 36.76 -4.18
C VAL A 177 -26.55 37.17 -5.39
N GLU A 178 -26.46 38.47 -5.66
CA GLU A 178 -25.86 39.07 -6.89
C GLU A 178 -24.33 39.25 -6.87
N GLN A 179 -23.78 39.60 -8.05
CA GLN A 179 -22.43 40.14 -8.34
C GLN A 179 -21.26 39.14 -8.42
N ILE A 180 -21.21 38.42 -9.55
CA ILE A 180 -19.96 37.96 -10.17
C ILE A 180 -19.62 38.95 -11.31
N PRO A 181 -18.34 39.30 -11.59
CA PRO A 181 -18.02 40.25 -12.65
C PRO A 181 -18.16 39.68 -14.08
N GLU A 182 -18.54 40.55 -15.03
CA GLU A 182 -18.85 40.26 -16.45
C GLU A 182 -17.74 39.56 -17.26
N ASN A 183 -16.52 39.46 -16.72
CA ASN A 183 -15.39 38.79 -17.38
C ASN A 183 -15.31 37.27 -17.11
N ILE A 184 -16.23 36.71 -16.34
CA ILE A 184 -16.30 35.26 -16.04
C ILE A 184 -17.35 34.55 -16.92
N GLU A 185 -18.57 35.10 -17.06
CA GLU A 185 -19.65 34.51 -17.89
C GLU A 185 -19.19 34.21 -19.31
N GLN A 186 -18.57 35.19 -19.98
CA GLN A 186 -18.04 35.03 -21.35
C GLN A 186 -16.99 33.91 -21.52
N SER A 187 -16.46 33.32 -20.44
CA SER A 187 -15.58 32.15 -20.48
C SER A 187 -16.31 30.83 -20.20
N TRP A 188 -17.46 30.87 -19.53
CA TRP A 188 -18.29 29.69 -19.28
C TRP A 188 -19.21 29.39 -20.46
N ASP A 189 -19.90 30.38 -21.03
CA ASP A 189 -20.78 30.21 -22.22
C ASP A 189 -20.02 29.49 -23.35
N ARG A 190 -18.82 29.99 -23.69
CA ARG A 190 -17.91 29.43 -24.71
C ARG A 190 -17.27 28.08 -24.35
N THR A 191 -17.51 27.59 -23.14
CA THR A 191 -17.07 26.27 -22.67
C THR A 191 -18.24 25.30 -22.60
N GLU A 192 -19.41 25.77 -22.17
CA GLU A 192 -20.69 25.05 -22.12
C GLU A 192 -21.18 24.73 -23.54
N ASP A 193 -21.25 25.73 -24.44
CA ASP A 193 -21.46 25.54 -25.89
C ASP A 193 -20.55 24.44 -26.47
N ARG A 194 -19.30 24.38 -25.99
CA ARG A 194 -18.24 23.49 -26.50
C ARG A 194 -18.18 22.14 -25.78
N ILE A 195 -19.06 21.91 -24.81
CA ILE A 195 -19.27 20.65 -24.08
C ILE A 195 -20.62 20.06 -24.50
N GLU A 196 -21.70 20.84 -24.56
CA GLU A 196 -23.02 20.38 -25.06
C GLU A 196 -22.90 19.88 -26.51
N ASN A 197 -22.35 20.69 -27.43
CA ASN A 197 -22.05 20.25 -28.81
C ASN A 197 -21.04 19.07 -28.88
N LYS A 198 -20.40 18.66 -27.78
CA LYS A 198 -19.57 17.45 -27.71
C LYS A 198 -20.26 16.25 -27.06
N TRP A 199 -21.31 16.47 -26.27
CA TRP A 199 -22.16 15.41 -25.73
C TRP A 199 -23.26 15.03 -26.73
N ASP A 200 -23.88 15.99 -27.40
CA ASP A 200 -24.90 15.73 -28.42
C ASP A 200 -24.31 14.88 -29.57
N ASN A 201 -23.16 15.32 -30.13
CA ASN A 201 -22.38 14.55 -31.11
C ASN A 201 -21.82 13.21 -30.58
N ALA A 202 -21.93 12.91 -29.28
CA ALA A 202 -21.54 11.64 -28.67
C ALA A 202 -22.75 10.78 -28.21
N VAL A 203 -23.97 11.33 -28.30
CA VAL A 203 -25.24 10.61 -28.09
C VAL A 203 -25.81 10.20 -29.45
N ASP A 204 -25.76 11.09 -30.47
CA ASP A 204 -26.10 10.76 -31.85
C ASP A 204 -25.23 9.60 -32.40
N ASP A 205 -23.94 9.55 -32.03
CA ASP A 205 -22.98 8.48 -32.38
C ASP A 205 -23.27 7.13 -31.66
N VAL A 206 -24.30 7.07 -30.80
CA VAL A 206 -24.69 5.90 -29.98
C VAL A 206 -26.08 5.34 -30.34
N GLU A 207 -26.99 6.12 -30.94
CA GLU A 207 -28.32 5.61 -31.34
C GLU A 207 -28.31 4.84 -32.68
N ASP A 208 -27.36 5.10 -33.57
CA ASP A 208 -27.27 4.47 -34.90
C ASP A 208 -26.21 3.32 -34.94
N PHE A 209 -26.56 2.15 -34.39
CA PHE A 209 -25.66 0.98 -34.33
C PHE A 209 -25.64 0.17 -35.67
N PRO A 210 -24.54 0.17 -36.46
CA PRO A 210 -24.55 -0.45 -37.79
C PRO A 210 -24.31 -1.97 -37.75
N GLU A 211 -24.88 -2.71 -38.70
CA GLU A 211 -24.79 -4.18 -38.79
C GLU A 211 -23.35 -4.73 -39.02
N ASN A 212 -22.34 -3.89 -39.24
CA ASN A 212 -20.97 -4.30 -39.57
C ASN A 212 -19.88 -3.81 -38.58
N ALA A 213 -20.06 -4.08 -37.28
CA ALA A 213 -19.20 -3.65 -36.16
C ALA A 213 -17.66 -3.77 -36.35
N ALA A 214 -17.16 -4.64 -37.23
CA ALA A 214 -15.74 -4.76 -37.56
C ALA A 214 -15.17 -3.54 -38.34
N GLU A 215 -15.99 -2.87 -39.17
CA GLU A 215 -15.55 -1.67 -39.89
C GLU A 215 -15.59 -0.42 -38.99
N TRP A 216 -16.57 -0.35 -38.09
CA TRP A 216 -16.71 0.71 -37.10
C TRP A 216 -15.55 0.70 -36.08
N THR A 217 -15.20 -0.48 -35.54
CA THR A 217 -14.05 -0.61 -34.62
C THR A 217 -12.73 -0.31 -35.31
N GLY A 218 -12.51 -0.77 -36.54
CA GLY A 218 -11.31 -0.40 -37.33
C GLY A 218 -11.16 1.11 -37.54
N ARG A 219 -12.28 1.82 -37.79
CA ARG A 219 -12.30 3.28 -37.96
C ARG A 219 -11.95 4.02 -36.67
N LYS A 220 -12.51 3.60 -35.52
CA LYS A 220 -12.23 4.22 -34.21
C LYS A 220 -10.83 3.91 -33.67
N VAL A 221 -10.21 2.78 -34.03
CA VAL A 221 -8.79 2.52 -33.74
C VAL A 221 -7.88 3.47 -34.54
N GLY A 222 -8.16 3.67 -35.84
CA GLY A 222 -7.40 4.61 -36.67
C GLY A 222 -7.49 6.07 -36.19
N GLU A 223 -8.62 6.50 -35.63
CA GLU A 223 -8.77 7.82 -34.99
C GLU A 223 -7.88 7.98 -33.73
N VAL A 224 -7.58 6.88 -33.01
CA VAL A 224 -6.70 6.88 -31.83
C VAL A 224 -5.21 6.81 -32.22
N GLU A 225 -4.87 6.00 -33.23
CA GLU A 225 -3.51 5.98 -33.81
C GLU A 225 -3.12 7.37 -34.33
N GLN A 226 -4.04 8.03 -35.04
CA GLN A 226 -3.82 9.39 -35.54
C GLN A 226 -3.73 10.45 -34.42
N PHE A 227 -4.22 10.18 -33.20
CA PHE A 227 -3.97 11.03 -32.03
C PHE A 227 -2.57 10.82 -31.45
N GLY A 228 -2.04 9.59 -31.51
CA GLY A 228 -0.65 9.26 -31.15
C GLY A 228 0.36 9.95 -32.07
N ASP A 229 0.21 9.77 -33.39
CA ASP A 229 1.10 10.37 -34.40
C ASP A 229 1.20 11.90 -34.24
N ASN A 230 0.07 12.57 -33.99
CA ASN A 230 0.04 14.03 -33.77
C ASN A 230 0.77 14.46 -32.48
N MET A 231 0.88 13.58 -31.47
CA MET A 231 1.62 13.88 -30.24
C MET A 231 3.12 13.64 -30.40
N GLU A 232 3.54 12.63 -31.18
CA GLU A 232 4.96 12.37 -31.46
C GLU A 232 5.57 13.45 -32.37
N ASN A 233 4.86 13.87 -33.42
CA ASN A 233 5.30 14.99 -34.26
C ASN A 233 5.41 16.31 -33.46
N ALA A 234 4.52 16.55 -32.49
CA ALA A 234 4.60 17.71 -31.60
C ALA A 234 5.80 17.66 -30.61
N TYR A 235 6.36 16.48 -30.36
CA TYR A 235 7.61 16.33 -29.61
C TYR A 235 8.84 16.63 -30.48
N ASP A 236 8.88 16.13 -31.72
CA ASP A 236 10.04 16.32 -32.62
C ASP A 236 10.13 17.75 -33.19
N GLU A 237 9.01 18.40 -33.54
CA GLU A 237 9.02 19.81 -33.98
C GLU A 237 9.49 20.78 -32.86
N GLY A 238 9.38 20.36 -31.59
CA GLY A 238 9.80 21.16 -30.43
C GLY A 238 11.32 21.24 -30.18
N VAL A 239 12.15 20.50 -30.92
CA VAL A 239 13.59 20.31 -30.58
C VAL A 239 14.56 21.13 -31.44
N VAL A 240 14.06 21.89 -32.43
CA VAL A 240 14.92 22.58 -33.42
C VAL A 240 15.36 24.00 -33.02
N GLU A 241 14.61 24.70 -32.14
CA GLU A 241 14.98 26.05 -31.66
C GLU A 241 15.45 26.04 -30.19
N GLY A 242 16.76 26.20 -29.95
CA GLY A 242 17.28 26.48 -28.60
C GLY A 242 18.60 25.80 -28.20
N ARG A 243 19.66 25.88 -29.02
CA ARG A 243 21.03 25.61 -28.54
C ARG A 243 21.68 26.87 -27.96
N ASP A 244 22.63 26.62 -27.05
CA ASP A 244 23.62 27.53 -26.49
C ASP A 244 23.14 28.68 -25.58
N ASP A 245 23.05 28.42 -24.27
CA ASP A 245 23.91 29.14 -23.30
C ASP A 245 24.10 28.34 -21.98
N CYS A 246 25.31 28.40 -21.41
CA CYS A 246 25.71 27.69 -20.19
C CYS A 246 25.67 28.59 -18.95
N SER A 247 24.53 29.26 -18.70
CA SER A 247 24.41 30.28 -17.65
C SER A 247 23.24 30.09 -16.65
N GLN A 248 22.24 29.27 -16.95
CA GLN A 248 20.94 29.26 -16.26
C GLN A 248 20.90 28.66 -14.83
N ARG A 249 22.04 28.35 -14.20
CA ARG A 249 22.09 27.71 -12.86
C ARG A 249 21.65 28.59 -11.68
N LEU A 250 21.26 29.85 -11.91
CA LEU A 250 20.95 30.83 -10.86
C LEU A 250 19.57 31.50 -10.93
N THR A 251 18.70 31.16 -11.90
CA THR A 251 17.38 31.82 -12.08
C THR A 251 16.17 30.99 -11.63
N TRP A 252 16.32 29.67 -11.47
CA TRP A 252 15.24 28.75 -11.05
C TRP A 252 14.60 29.13 -9.70
N ALA A 253 15.35 29.75 -8.79
CA ALA A 253 14.86 30.23 -7.49
C ALA A 253 13.98 31.51 -7.57
N ALA A 254 13.84 32.14 -8.74
CA ALA A 254 13.16 33.42 -8.91
C ALA A 254 12.05 33.43 -9.97
N MET A 255 12.02 32.48 -10.91
CA MET A 255 11.14 32.51 -12.09
C MET A 255 9.94 31.54 -12.04
N SER A 256 9.41 31.25 -10.86
CA SER A 256 7.96 31.40 -10.62
C SER A 256 7.61 31.27 -9.13
N LYS A 257 6.49 31.89 -8.74
CA LYS A 257 5.64 31.33 -7.68
C LYS A 257 4.56 30.45 -8.33
N SER A 258 4.97 29.41 -9.05
CA SER A 258 4.08 28.24 -9.18
C SER A 258 3.81 27.77 -7.75
N SER A 259 2.55 27.86 -7.34
CA SER A 259 2.16 27.48 -5.99
C SER A 259 2.17 25.96 -5.90
N LEU A 260 3.14 25.40 -5.18
CA LEU A 260 3.12 23.99 -4.81
C LEU A 260 1.72 23.64 -4.27
N PRO A 261 1.12 22.47 -4.59
CA PRO A 261 -0.31 22.23 -4.37
C PRO A 261 -0.79 22.43 -2.94
N LEU A 262 0.09 22.23 -1.95
CA LEU A 262 -0.18 22.37 -0.52
C LEU A 262 0.61 23.52 0.11
N ALA A 263 1.08 24.49 -0.70
CA ALA A 263 1.81 25.65 -0.22
C ALA A 263 1.01 26.43 0.85
N GLY A 264 1.58 26.53 2.05
CA GLY A 264 0.97 27.20 3.19
C GLY A 264 0.09 26.30 4.07
N VAL A 265 -0.21 25.07 3.68
CA VAL A 265 -0.86 24.06 4.54
C VAL A 265 0.10 23.66 5.67
N ARG A 266 -0.39 23.67 6.91
CA ARG A 266 0.38 23.38 8.13
C ARG A 266 -0.06 22.07 8.75
N VAL A 267 0.83 21.09 8.80
CA VAL A 267 0.55 19.71 9.23
C VAL A 267 1.34 19.40 10.50
N VAL A 268 0.64 19.05 11.57
CA VAL A 268 1.26 18.49 12.78
C VAL A 268 1.23 16.96 12.69
N GLU A 269 2.40 16.32 12.67
CA GLU A 269 2.54 14.86 12.67
C GLU A 269 2.91 14.37 14.08
N LEU A 270 2.06 13.61 14.76
CA LEU A 270 2.50 12.93 15.98
C LEU A 270 3.40 11.76 15.59
N ALA A 271 4.55 11.59 16.25
CA ALA A 271 5.51 10.53 15.89
C ALA A 271 4.89 9.13 15.99
N GLY A 272 4.87 8.42 14.85
CA GLY A 272 4.29 7.10 14.67
C GLY A 272 5.17 6.16 13.85
N LEU A 273 4.56 5.15 13.24
CA LEU A 273 5.20 4.21 12.32
C LEU A 273 4.63 4.38 10.91
N ALA A 274 5.41 3.96 9.91
CA ALA A 274 5.10 3.76 8.49
C ALA A 274 3.91 4.57 7.89
N PRO A 275 2.63 4.15 8.01
CA PRO A 275 1.49 4.83 7.37
C PRO A 275 1.37 6.33 7.69
N GLY A 276 1.57 6.73 8.96
CA GLY A 276 1.39 8.11 9.41
C GLY A 276 2.48 9.03 8.84
N PRO A 277 3.77 8.68 9.04
CA PRO A 277 4.87 9.35 8.39
C PRO A 277 4.81 9.29 6.86
N PHE A 278 4.26 8.24 6.23
CA PHE A 278 4.07 8.20 4.77
C PHE A 278 3.02 9.22 4.29
N ALA A 279 1.90 9.36 5.00
CA ALA A 279 0.93 10.43 4.71
C ALA A 279 1.56 11.82 4.86
N GLY A 280 2.31 12.06 5.95
CA GLY A 280 3.06 13.30 6.15
C GLY A 280 4.17 13.55 5.13
N LEU A 281 4.78 12.48 4.59
CA LEU A 281 5.81 12.56 3.54
C LEU A 281 5.20 13.06 2.22
N LEU A 282 4.08 12.47 1.80
CA LEU A 282 3.34 12.90 0.61
C LEU A 282 2.89 14.37 0.74
N LEU A 283 2.39 14.79 1.91
CA LEU A 283 2.02 16.19 2.15
C LEU A 283 3.23 17.13 2.00
N ALA A 284 4.40 16.76 2.54
CA ALA A 284 5.62 17.54 2.43
C ALA A 284 6.15 17.64 0.99
N ASP A 285 6.07 16.56 0.21
CA ASP A 285 6.49 16.53 -1.20
C ASP A 285 5.65 17.46 -2.10
N TYR A 286 4.37 17.69 -1.77
CA TYR A 286 3.53 18.70 -2.45
C TYR A 286 3.54 20.09 -1.77
N GLY A 287 4.52 20.34 -0.89
CA GLY A 287 4.81 21.68 -0.35
C GLY A 287 4.09 22.07 0.94
N ALA A 288 3.44 21.12 1.64
CA ALA A 288 2.93 21.39 2.98
C ALA A 288 4.08 21.56 3.98
N SER A 289 3.92 22.47 4.93
CA SER A 289 4.84 22.60 6.07
C SER A 289 4.49 21.52 7.09
N VAL A 290 5.36 20.54 7.29
CA VAL A 290 5.12 19.39 8.19
C VAL A 290 6.02 19.47 9.42
N LEU A 291 5.39 19.70 10.58
CA LEU A 291 6.02 19.74 11.89
C LEU A 291 5.69 18.47 12.67
N ARG A 292 6.70 17.61 12.84
CA ARG A 292 6.60 16.39 13.63
C ARG A 292 6.75 16.68 15.13
N VAL A 293 6.03 15.92 15.95
CA VAL A 293 6.09 15.94 17.42
C VAL A 293 6.69 14.62 17.89
N ASP A 294 7.99 14.64 18.14
CA ASP A 294 8.75 13.50 18.67
C ASP A 294 8.69 13.43 20.20
N ARG A 295 8.96 12.24 20.73
CA ARG A 295 9.00 11.96 22.17
C ARG A 295 10.42 12.18 22.72
N PRO A 296 10.59 12.60 23.98
CA PRO A 296 11.91 12.69 24.62
C PRO A 296 12.66 11.35 24.53
N ASN A 297 13.96 11.42 24.25
CA ASN A 297 14.86 10.27 24.10
C ASN A 297 14.45 9.26 23.01
N SER A 298 13.71 9.68 21.99
CA SER A 298 13.40 8.83 20.83
C SER A 298 14.63 8.63 19.93
N ILE A 299 14.81 7.38 19.45
CA ILE A 299 15.89 7.02 18.53
C ILE A 299 15.42 7.30 17.09
N PRO A 300 16.20 8.01 16.24
CA PRO A 300 15.86 8.26 14.84
C PRO A 300 15.95 6.98 13.98
N ALA A 301 14.88 6.20 13.96
CA ALA A 301 14.74 5.00 13.13
C ALA A 301 13.94 5.21 11.84
N ASP A 302 13.16 6.29 11.78
CA ASP A 302 12.30 6.63 10.64
C ASP A 302 13.12 7.23 9.48
N ARG A 303 12.72 6.90 8.25
CA ARG A 303 13.31 7.39 6.98
C ARG A 303 12.32 8.19 6.14
N LEU A 304 11.04 8.17 6.49
CA LEU A 304 9.95 8.88 5.79
C LEU A 304 9.92 10.35 6.23
N THR A 305 11.08 11.02 6.18
CA THR A 305 11.32 12.26 6.94
C THR A 305 11.96 13.42 6.16
N ARG A 306 12.23 13.28 4.85
CA ARG A 306 12.63 14.43 3.99
C ARG A 306 11.60 15.55 4.08
N ARG A 307 12.06 16.81 3.96
CA ARG A 307 11.26 18.06 4.06
C ARG A 307 10.49 18.31 5.37
N LYS A 308 10.48 17.38 6.32
CA LYS A 308 9.83 17.56 7.64
C LYS A 308 10.77 18.26 8.62
N THR A 309 10.17 18.97 9.57
CA THR A 309 10.86 19.46 10.78
C THR A 309 10.31 18.76 12.02
N SER A 310 11.00 18.84 13.15
CA SER A 310 10.61 18.19 14.40
C SER A 310 10.70 19.14 15.59
N ILE A 311 9.79 18.96 16.55
CA ILE A 311 9.92 19.42 17.94
C ILE A 311 9.71 18.23 18.88
N THR A 312 10.37 18.26 20.04
CA THR A 312 10.21 17.22 21.07
C THR A 312 9.27 17.71 22.16
N LEU A 313 8.24 16.91 22.50
CA LEU A 313 7.30 17.19 23.58
C LEU A 313 7.02 15.92 24.40
N ASP A 314 6.92 16.04 25.72
CA ASP A 314 6.42 14.95 26.56
C ASP A 314 4.90 15.07 26.69
N LEU A 315 4.15 14.30 25.90
CA LEU A 315 2.68 14.33 25.91
C LEU A 315 2.05 13.68 27.18
N ARG A 316 2.82 13.54 28.27
CA ARG A 316 2.32 13.28 29.63
C ARG A 316 2.32 14.54 30.50
N ASP A 317 2.99 15.62 30.06
CA ASP A 317 3.12 16.89 30.76
C ASP A 317 2.09 17.93 30.27
N GLN A 318 1.45 18.62 31.23
CA GLN A 318 0.44 19.64 31.00
C GLN A 318 1.01 20.97 30.47
N ALA A 319 2.32 21.25 30.58
CA ALA A 319 2.96 22.36 29.87
C ALA A 319 3.15 22.02 28.38
N SER A 320 3.65 20.82 28.07
CA SER A 320 3.78 20.27 26.73
C SER A 320 2.43 20.17 26.00
N HIS A 321 1.35 19.76 26.69
CA HIS A 321 -0.02 19.78 26.13
C HIS A 321 -0.48 21.18 25.71
N ARG A 322 -0.26 22.19 26.56
CA ARG A 322 -0.61 23.58 26.24
C ARG A 322 0.18 24.10 25.06
N LEU A 323 1.48 23.79 24.97
CA LEU A 323 2.31 24.13 23.81
C LEU A 323 1.77 23.49 22.52
N LEU A 324 1.46 22.19 22.54
CA LEU A 324 0.88 21.47 21.41
C LEU A 324 -0.47 22.07 20.96
N LEU A 325 -1.38 22.35 21.90
CA LEU A 325 -2.65 23.00 21.59
C LEU A 325 -2.44 24.38 20.95
N SER A 326 -1.57 25.22 21.52
CA SER A 326 -1.21 26.52 20.94
C SER A 326 -0.68 26.39 19.51
N VAL A 327 0.14 25.38 19.17
CA VAL A 327 0.56 25.09 17.79
C VAL A 327 -0.62 24.64 16.92
N LEU A 328 -1.48 23.74 17.43
CA LEU A 328 -2.67 23.26 16.73
C LEU A 328 -3.71 24.36 16.46
N SER A 329 -3.70 25.47 17.22
CA SER A 329 -4.50 26.67 16.91
C SER A 329 -4.15 27.33 15.56
N LYS A 330 -2.98 26.99 14.99
CA LYS A 330 -2.48 27.48 13.70
C LYS A 330 -2.19 26.37 12.69
N ALA A 331 -2.56 25.12 13.00
CA ALA A 331 -2.43 23.99 12.09
C ALA A 331 -3.70 23.81 11.24
N ASP A 332 -3.51 23.28 10.03
CA ASP A 332 -4.59 22.85 9.14
C ASP A 332 -4.92 21.37 9.31
N VAL A 333 -3.90 20.55 9.62
CA VAL A 333 -4.00 19.09 9.75
C VAL A 333 -3.27 18.61 11.00
N LEU A 334 -3.83 17.64 11.71
CA LEU A 334 -3.18 16.80 12.70
C LEU A 334 -3.22 15.34 12.24
N ILE A 335 -2.08 14.66 12.20
CA ILE A 335 -1.99 13.21 11.98
C ILE A 335 -1.87 12.51 13.33
N ASP A 336 -2.88 11.70 13.67
CA ASP A 336 -2.99 10.81 14.82
C ASP A 336 -2.74 9.35 14.34
N PRO A 337 -1.50 8.82 14.43
CA PRO A 337 -1.18 7.46 14.02
C PRO A 337 -1.42 6.44 15.16
N TYR A 338 -2.17 6.81 16.19
CA TYR A 338 -2.32 5.99 17.39
C TYR A 338 -3.60 5.16 17.36
N ARG A 339 -3.52 3.95 17.93
CA ARG A 339 -4.68 3.06 18.11
C ARG A 339 -5.82 3.75 18.90
N PRO A 340 -7.08 3.30 18.76
CA PRO A 340 -8.23 3.91 19.42
C PRO A 340 -8.03 4.15 20.93
N GLY A 341 -8.53 5.28 21.42
CA GLY A 341 -8.45 5.67 22.83
C GLY A 341 -7.06 6.11 23.30
N VAL A 342 -6.04 6.24 22.45
CA VAL A 342 -4.75 6.84 22.85
C VAL A 342 -4.86 8.37 22.89
N LEU A 343 -5.25 9.01 21.79
CA LEU A 343 -5.34 10.47 21.69
C LEU A 343 -6.30 11.06 22.74
N GLU A 344 -7.40 10.35 23.00
CA GLU A 344 -8.39 10.66 24.03
C GLU A 344 -7.78 10.60 25.45
N ARG A 345 -6.97 9.57 25.76
CA ARG A 345 -6.24 9.46 27.04
C ARG A 345 -5.07 10.46 27.17
N LEU A 346 -4.61 11.03 26.06
CA LEU A 346 -3.69 12.18 26.06
C LEU A 346 -4.43 13.53 26.24
N GLY A 347 -5.76 13.53 26.46
CA GLY A 347 -6.55 14.76 26.61
C GLY A 347 -6.81 15.51 25.30
N LEU A 348 -6.49 14.90 24.15
CA LEU A 348 -6.56 15.49 22.82
C LEU A 348 -7.75 14.93 22.01
N SER A 349 -8.87 14.67 22.69
CA SER A 349 -10.10 14.13 22.08
C SER A 349 -10.58 15.01 20.90
N PRO A 350 -10.79 14.45 19.69
CA PRO A 350 -11.07 15.26 18.50
C PRO A 350 -12.34 16.10 18.61
N SER A 351 -13.46 15.49 19.02
CA SER A 351 -14.75 16.15 19.14
C SER A 351 -14.90 16.98 20.42
N GLU A 352 -14.25 16.56 21.52
CA GLU A 352 -14.44 17.21 22.82
C GLU A 352 -13.46 18.37 23.06
N VAL A 353 -12.28 18.33 22.43
CA VAL A 353 -11.19 19.30 22.63
C VAL A 353 -10.73 19.92 21.30
N LEU A 354 -10.21 19.12 20.36
CA LEU A 354 -9.46 19.66 19.23
C LEU A 354 -10.30 20.50 18.27
N LEU A 355 -11.45 19.99 17.82
CA LEU A 355 -12.36 20.70 16.90
C LEU A 355 -13.09 21.87 17.57
N LYS A 356 -13.10 21.94 18.91
CA LYS A 356 -13.56 23.14 19.65
C LYS A 356 -12.46 24.19 19.75
N HIS A 357 -11.20 23.77 19.91
CA HIS A 357 -10.05 24.65 19.99
C HIS A 357 -9.67 25.24 18.63
N ASN A 358 -9.74 24.44 17.57
CA ASN A 358 -9.57 24.88 16.18
C ASN A 358 -10.65 24.22 15.28
N PRO A 359 -11.79 24.89 15.04
CA PRO A 359 -12.84 24.41 14.14
C PRO A 359 -12.44 24.26 12.66
N ARG A 360 -11.21 24.64 12.27
CA ARG A 360 -10.62 24.46 10.93
C ARG A 360 -9.62 23.31 10.85
N LEU A 361 -9.35 22.60 11.94
CA LEU A 361 -8.40 21.50 11.98
C LEU A 361 -8.98 20.23 11.36
N THR A 362 -8.30 19.65 10.38
CA THR A 362 -8.52 18.27 9.94
C THR A 362 -7.79 17.32 10.88
N VAL A 363 -8.49 16.41 11.56
CA VAL A 363 -7.88 15.42 12.45
C VAL A 363 -7.87 14.07 11.75
N ALA A 364 -6.74 13.73 11.14
CA ALA A 364 -6.54 12.51 10.39
C ALA A 364 -6.09 11.37 11.31
N ARG A 365 -6.96 10.40 11.52
CA ARG A 365 -6.79 9.27 12.42
C ARG A 365 -6.42 8.05 11.61
N MET A 366 -5.15 7.67 11.67
CA MET A 366 -4.58 6.54 10.97
C MET A 366 -4.47 5.34 11.92
N THR A 367 -5.27 4.31 11.68
CA THR A 367 -5.22 3.05 12.44
C THR A 367 -5.01 1.85 11.52
N GLY A 368 -4.46 0.76 12.05
CA GLY A 368 -4.31 -0.46 11.26
C GLY A 368 -5.65 -1.16 11.03
N PHE A 369 -6.26 -1.65 12.11
CA PHE A 369 -7.66 -2.08 12.11
C PHE A 369 -8.62 -0.89 12.04
N ARG A 370 -9.88 -1.17 11.67
CA ARG A 370 -11.01 -0.29 11.91
C ARG A 370 -11.10 0.14 13.38
N ARG A 371 -11.73 1.29 13.64
CA ARG A 371 -11.92 1.83 14.98
C ARG A 371 -13.12 1.21 15.71
N ASP A 372 -13.90 0.39 15.01
CA ASP A 372 -15.03 -0.41 15.48
C ASP A 372 -14.81 -1.93 15.24
N GLY A 373 -15.81 -2.73 15.61
CA GLY A 373 -15.78 -4.18 15.40
C GLY A 373 -14.77 -4.95 16.26
N LYS A 374 -14.53 -6.21 15.88
CA LYS A 374 -13.81 -7.22 16.70
C LYS A 374 -12.35 -6.87 17.01
N TYR A 375 -11.66 -6.17 16.11
CA TYR A 375 -10.20 -6.01 16.16
C TYR A 375 -9.72 -4.63 16.64
N LYS A 376 -10.62 -3.67 16.89
CA LYS A 376 -10.31 -2.25 17.18
C LYS A 376 -9.29 -1.99 18.29
N ASP A 377 -9.26 -2.83 19.33
CA ASP A 377 -8.38 -2.65 20.50
C ASP A 377 -7.08 -3.48 20.40
N MET A 378 -6.96 -4.34 19.38
CA MET A 378 -5.82 -5.25 19.21
C MET A 378 -4.61 -4.55 18.61
N ALA A 379 -3.42 -5.03 18.99
CA ALA A 379 -2.19 -4.71 18.28
C ALA A 379 -2.08 -5.53 16.99
N GLY A 380 -1.30 -5.02 16.03
CA GLY A 380 -0.96 -5.70 14.79
C GLY A 380 0.11 -4.94 14.02
N HIS A 381 0.51 -5.49 12.88
CA HIS A 381 1.33 -4.86 11.84
C HIS A 381 0.65 -5.09 10.47
N ASP A 382 1.14 -4.42 9.42
CA ASP A 382 0.71 -4.54 8.02
C ASP A 382 0.01 -5.88 7.68
N ILE A 383 0.75 -7.00 7.81
CA ILE A 383 0.31 -8.36 7.50
C ILE A 383 -0.99 -8.77 8.20
N ASN A 384 -1.25 -8.31 9.42
CA ASN A 384 -2.48 -8.60 10.17
C ASN A 384 -3.68 -7.82 9.62
N TYR A 385 -3.45 -6.62 9.10
CA TYR A 385 -4.49 -5.77 8.52
C TYR A 385 -4.87 -6.25 7.12
N ILE A 386 -3.89 -6.59 6.27
CA ILE A 386 -4.15 -7.22 4.97
C ILE A 386 -4.69 -8.65 5.09
N ALA A 387 -4.47 -9.34 6.22
CA ALA A 387 -5.11 -10.62 6.50
C ALA A 387 -6.63 -10.46 6.74
N VAL A 388 -7.05 -9.53 7.61
CA VAL A 388 -8.48 -9.37 7.93
C VAL A 388 -9.27 -8.56 6.89
N SER A 389 -8.60 -7.83 5.99
CA SER A 389 -9.22 -7.27 4.78
C SER A 389 -9.56 -8.35 3.74
N GLY A 390 -9.05 -9.57 3.92
CA GLY A 390 -9.15 -10.69 2.98
C GLY A 390 -8.08 -10.69 1.88
N VAL A 391 -7.42 -9.56 1.63
CA VAL A 391 -6.55 -9.40 0.44
C VAL A 391 -5.31 -10.28 0.49
N LEU A 392 -4.73 -10.52 1.68
CA LEU A 392 -3.59 -11.44 1.82
C LEU A 392 -3.91 -12.84 1.29
N SER A 393 -5.15 -13.32 1.40
CA SER A 393 -5.54 -14.65 0.90
C SER A 393 -5.38 -14.80 -0.62
N MET A 394 -5.30 -13.68 -1.35
CA MET A 394 -5.21 -13.57 -2.80
C MET A 394 -3.76 -13.49 -3.31
N LEU A 395 -2.77 -13.38 -2.42
CA LEU A 395 -1.37 -13.10 -2.77
C LEU A 395 -0.47 -14.31 -2.53
N GLY A 396 0.39 -14.65 -3.50
CA GLY A 396 1.24 -15.86 -3.50
C GLY A 396 0.83 -16.87 -4.58
N ARG A 397 1.55 -17.99 -4.71
CA ARG A 397 1.23 -19.04 -5.68
C ARG A 397 0.12 -19.97 -5.19
N SER A 398 -0.40 -20.80 -6.11
CA SER A 398 -1.24 -21.96 -5.75
C SER A 398 -0.41 -23.01 -5.00
N GLY A 399 -1.07 -23.78 -4.13
CA GLY A 399 -0.46 -24.76 -3.22
C GLY A 399 0.38 -24.18 -2.07
N GLU A 400 0.97 -23.00 -2.26
CA GLU A 400 1.82 -22.32 -1.26
C GLU A 400 1.02 -21.54 -0.20
N ALA A 401 1.70 -21.11 0.86
CA ALA A 401 1.13 -20.22 1.86
C ALA A 401 0.90 -18.79 1.28
N PRO A 402 -0.07 -18.03 1.80
CA PRO A 402 -0.27 -16.63 1.41
C PRO A 402 0.98 -15.76 1.63
N TYR A 403 1.36 -14.97 0.63
CA TYR A 403 2.57 -14.16 0.61
C TYR A 403 2.31 -12.70 1.01
N ALA A 404 3.06 -12.19 1.99
CA ALA A 404 2.99 -10.79 2.40
C ALA A 404 3.84 -9.91 1.45
N PRO A 405 3.26 -8.88 0.79
CA PRO A 405 3.90 -8.09 -0.27
C PRO A 405 4.83 -6.99 0.28
N GLY A 406 5.71 -7.35 1.23
CA GLY A 406 6.29 -6.38 2.15
C GLY A 406 5.20 -5.62 2.91
N ASN A 407 5.48 -4.39 3.35
CA ASN A 407 4.47 -3.47 3.89
C ASN A 407 3.96 -2.43 2.88
N ILE A 408 4.16 -2.70 1.58
CA ILE A 408 3.79 -1.78 0.51
C ILE A 408 2.26 -1.69 0.38
N LEU A 409 1.56 -2.82 0.55
CA LEU A 409 0.11 -2.88 0.37
C LEU A 409 -0.67 -2.30 1.56
N GLY A 410 -0.33 -2.67 2.80
CA GLY A 410 -1.08 -2.25 3.99
C GLY A 410 -0.62 -0.90 4.53
N ASP A 411 0.63 -0.78 4.98
CA ASP A 411 1.13 0.47 5.58
C ASP A 411 1.10 1.64 4.57
N PHE A 412 1.57 1.45 3.34
CA PHE A 412 1.69 2.54 2.36
C PHE A 412 0.45 2.71 1.47
N GLY A 413 0.01 1.67 0.78
CA GLY A 413 -1.15 1.71 -0.13
C GLY A 413 -2.47 1.93 0.61
N GLY A 414 -2.92 0.94 1.39
CA GLY A 414 -4.17 0.99 2.15
C GLY A 414 -4.14 1.94 3.35
N GLY A 415 -2.95 2.27 3.85
CA GLY A 415 -2.72 3.15 4.99
C GLY A 415 -2.44 4.59 4.56
N GLY A 416 -1.16 4.93 4.41
CA GLY A 416 -0.72 6.31 4.27
C GLY A 416 -1.25 7.04 3.04
N ALA A 417 -1.37 6.38 1.88
CA ALA A 417 -1.93 6.97 0.67
C ALA A 417 -3.44 7.25 0.81
N MET A 418 -4.20 6.34 1.42
CA MET A 418 -5.62 6.56 1.74
C MET A 418 -5.81 7.67 2.79
N CYS A 419 -4.89 7.80 3.74
CA CYS A 419 -4.88 8.89 4.71
C CYS A 419 -4.59 10.24 4.03
N PHE A 420 -3.60 10.29 3.13
CA PHE A 420 -3.30 11.45 2.29
C PHE A 420 -4.52 11.86 1.45
N LEU A 421 -5.17 10.93 0.76
CA LEU A 421 -6.40 11.18 0.01
C LEU A 421 -7.52 11.73 0.91
N GLY A 422 -7.77 11.12 2.07
CA GLY A 422 -8.76 11.59 3.04
C GLY A 422 -8.46 13.00 3.57
N ILE A 423 -7.17 13.33 3.77
CA ILE A 423 -6.74 14.69 4.14
C ILE A 423 -7.02 15.69 3.01
N LEU A 424 -6.72 15.35 1.75
CA LEU A 424 -7.05 16.21 0.60
C LEU A 424 -8.56 16.46 0.49
N LEU A 425 -9.37 15.39 0.57
CA LEU A 425 -10.84 15.49 0.55
C LEU A 425 -11.37 16.36 1.70
N ALA A 426 -10.80 16.26 2.90
CA ALA A 426 -11.18 17.10 4.03
C ALA A 426 -10.73 18.56 3.86
N LEU A 427 -9.56 18.82 3.27
CA LEU A 427 -9.09 20.18 2.95
C LEU A 427 -9.95 20.85 1.87
N LEU A 428 -10.40 20.10 0.86
CA LEU A 428 -11.35 20.55 -0.15
C LEU A 428 -12.73 20.85 0.46
N ALA A 429 -13.30 19.91 1.22
CA ALA A 429 -14.57 20.13 1.94
C ALA A 429 -14.50 21.36 2.88
N ARG A 430 -13.34 21.61 3.50
CA ARG A 430 -13.07 22.78 4.35
C ARG A 430 -12.99 24.10 3.57
N ALA A 431 -12.66 24.08 2.28
CA ALA A 431 -12.68 25.28 1.44
C ALA A 431 -14.11 25.83 1.28
N HIS A 432 -15.09 24.95 1.07
CA HIS A 432 -16.50 25.33 0.93
C HIS A 432 -17.22 25.51 2.27
N THR A 433 -17.03 24.60 3.23
CA THR A 433 -17.74 24.64 4.54
C THR A 433 -17.11 25.57 5.57
N GLY A 434 -15.87 26.01 5.33
CA GLY A 434 -15.07 26.76 6.30
C GLY A 434 -14.61 25.96 7.52
N ARG A 435 -14.95 24.66 7.65
CA ARG A 435 -14.71 23.82 8.84
C ARG A 435 -13.85 22.60 8.55
N GLY A 436 -13.03 22.22 9.53
CA GLY A 436 -12.30 20.95 9.53
C GLY A 436 -13.16 19.80 10.05
N GLN A 437 -12.68 18.57 9.90
CA GLN A 437 -13.39 17.35 10.29
C GLN A 437 -12.42 16.23 10.72
N VAL A 438 -12.98 15.14 11.27
CA VAL A 438 -12.21 13.91 11.50
C VAL A 438 -12.13 13.13 10.20
N VAL A 439 -10.93 12.73 9.80
CA VAL A 439 -10.71 11.75 8.71
C VAL A 439 -10.33 10.44 9.38
N GLU A 440 -11.15 9.39 9.23
CA GLU A 440 -10.82 8.06 9.73
C GLU A 440 -10.33 7.19 8.57
N ALA A 441 -9.02 6.91 8.54
CA ALA A 441 -8.37 6.09 7.53
C ALA A 441 -7.77 4.85 8.20
N ASN A 442 -8.05 3.66 7.64
CA ASN A 442 -7.49 2.43 8.18
C ASN A 442 -7.05 1.43 7.11
N MET A 443 -5.99 0.67 7.42
CA MET A 443 -5.33 -0.21 6.45
C MET A 443 -6.21 -1.38 6.02
N VAL A 444 -7.07 -1.90 6.90
CA VAL A 444 -8.01 -2.98 6.54
C VAL A 444 -8.89 -2.53 5.39
N ASP A 445 -9.48 -1.36 5.51
CA ASP A 445 -10.45 -0.85 4.54
C ASP A 445 -9.79 -0.30 3.28
N GLY A 446 -8.67 0.43 3.42
CA GLY A 446 -7.90 0.88 2.27
C GLY A 446 -7.37 -0.29 1.43
N SER A 447 -6.90 -1.36 2.08
CA SER A 447 -6.47 -2.58 1.36
C SER A 447 -7.66 -3.29 0.70
N ALA A 448 -8.78 -3.43 1.41
CA ALA A 448 -10.00 -4.02 0.84
C ALA A 448 -10.54 -3.22 -0.35
N TYR A 449 -10.38 -1.89 -0.33
CA TYR A 449 -10.76 -0.98 -1.41
C TYR A 449 -9.84 -1.14 -2.63
N LEU A 450 -8.52 -1.24 -2.44
CA LEU A 450 -7.57 -1.54 -3.52
C LEU A 450 -7.87 -2.88 -4.22
N ALA A 451 -8.47 -3.85 -3.50
CA ALA A 451 -8.90 -5.13 -4.06
C ALA A 451 -10.32 -5.11 -4.69
N THR A 452 -10.92 -3.95 -4.97
CA THR A 452 -12.30 -3.84 -5.47
C THR A 452 -12.54 -4.59 -6.79
N MET A 453 -11.73 -4.37 -7.84
CA MET A 453 -11.91 -5.09 -9.10
C MET A 453 -11.76 -6.62 -8.91
N PRO A 454 -10.66 -7.13 -8.31
CA PRO A 454 -10.52 -8.56 -8.00
C PRO A 454 -11.66 -9.16 -7.17
N ARG A 455 -12.29 -8.38 -6.29
CA ARG A 455 -13.44 -8.79 -5.47
C ARG A 455 -14.74 -8.87 -6.26
N LEU A 456 -14.99 -7.93 -7.17
CA LEU A 456 -16.18 -7.90 -8.01
C LEU A 456 -16.12 -8.98 -9.10
N THR A 457 -14.94 -9.19 -9.70
CA THR A 457 -14.76 -10.15 -10.81
C THR A 457 -14.70 -11.62 -10.37
N ARG A 458 -14.95 -11.94 -9.09
CA ARG A 458 -14.96 -13.31 -8.55
C ARG A 458 -16.02 -14.24 -9.14
N GLN A 459 -17.03 -13.69 -9.81
CA GLN A 459 -18.05 -14.48 -10.54
C GLN A 459 -17.67 -14.72 -12.01
N THR A 460 -16.60 -14.08 -12.49
CA THR A 460 -16.14 -14.15 -13.89
C THR A 460 -14.88 -15.02 -14.01
N PRO A 461 -14.53 -15.53 -15.21
CA PRO A 461 -13.28 -16.23 -15.44
C PRO A 461 -12.00 -15.47 -15.03
N LEU A 462 -12.06 -14.14 -14.84
CA LEU A 462 -10.91 -13.34 -14.44
C LEU A 462 -10.41 -13.69 -13.02
N TRP A 463 -11.32 -13.96 -12.07
CA TRP A 463 -10.97 -14.17 -10.65
C TRP A 463 -11.81 -15.23 -9.89
N ASN A 464 -12.40 -16.20 -10.60
CA ASN A 464 -13.26 -17.25 -10.01
C ASN A 464 -12.52 -18.50 -9.49
N LEU A 465 -11.20 -18.60 -9.64
CA LEU A 465 -10.38 -19.74 -9.22
C LEU A 465 -9.63 -19.49 -7.89
N PRO A 466 -9.03 -20.53 -7.27
CA PRO A 466 -8.10 -20.38 -6.15
C PRO A 466 -6.93 -19.42 -6.45
N ARG A 467 -6.27 -18.95 -5.39
CA ARG A 467 -5.07 -18.10 -5.49
C ARG A 467 -4.01 -18.76 -6.38
N GLY A 468 -3.48 -17.99 -7.32
CA GLY A 468 -2.38 -18.38 -8.21
C GLY A 468 -2.83 -19.22 -9.40
N GLU A 469 -4.13 -19.33 -9.65
CA GLU A 469 -4.75 -20.02 -10.78
C GLU A 469 -5.60 -19.07 -11.65
N ASN A 470 -5.76 -17.81 -11.24
CA ASN A 470 -6.54 -16.81 -11.96
C ASN A 470 -5.70 -16.16 -13.09
N MET A 471 -6.38 -15.35 -13.91
CA MET A 471 -5.73 -14.68 -15.04
C MET A 471 -4.65 -13.68 -14.59
N LEU A 472 -4.88 -12.98 -13.47
CA LEU A 472 -4.07 -11.83 -13.02
C LEU A 472 -3.34 -12.05 -11.68
N ASP A 473 -3.39 -13.24 -11.08
CA ASP A 473 -2.63 -13.58 -9.85
C ASP A 473 -1.46 -14.55 -10.11
N GLY A 474 -1.11 -14.75 -11.39
CA GLY A 474 0.03 -15.56 -11.82
C GLY A 474 -0.32 -16.98 -12.29
N GLY A 475 -1.62 -17.31 -12.45
CA GLY A 475 -2.07 -18.56 -13.07
C GLY A 475 -1.81 -18.60 -14.58
N SER A 476 -2.10 -17.52 -15.30
CA SER A 476 -1.87 -17.43 -16.76
C SER A 476 -0.37 -17.49 -17.14
N PRO A 477 0.03 -18.26 -18.17
CA PRO A 477 1.40 -18.25 -18.69
C PRO A 477 1.82 -16.90 -19.25
N PHE A 478 0.88 -16.17 -19.85
CA PHE A 478 1.12 -14.86 -20.47
C PHE A 478 0.85 -13.69 -19.50
N TYR A 479 0.71 -13.98 -18.19
CA TYR A 479 0.72 -12.99 -17.13
C TYR A 479 1.52 -13.52 -15.92
N GLY A 480 2.82 -13.21 -15.85
CA GLY A 480 3.71 -13.76 -14.83
C GLY A 480 5.18 -13.37 -14.99
N THR A 481 6.06 -14.09 -14.29
CA THR A 481 7.51 -13.87 -14.28
C THR A 481 8.29 -15.16 -14.59
N TYR A 482 9.36 -15.02 -15.34
CA TYR A 482 10.17 -16.11 -15.90
C TYR A 482 11.65 -15.92 -15.60
N GLU A 483 12.32 -16.96 -15.11
CA GLU A 483 13.77 -16.92 -14.81
C GLU A 483 14.57 -16.96 -16.12
N CYS A 484 15.57 -16.08 -16.24
CA CYS A 484 16.48 -16.01 -17.39
C CYS A 484 17.69 -16.96 -17.22
N ARG A 485 18.58 -17.02 -18.21
CA ARG A 485 19.83 -17.82 -18.15
C ARG A 485 20.77 -17.38 -17.02
N ASP A 486 20.77 -16.09 -16.71
CA ASP A 486 21.37 -15.49 -15.52
C ASP A 486 20.49 -15.76 -14.29
N ARG A 487 20.88 -16.80 -13.53
CA ARG A 487 20.17 -17.28 -12.34
C ARG A 487 19.72 -16.16 -11.40
N GLY A 488 18.43 -16.15 -11.07
CA GLY A 488 17.83 -15.15 -10.19
C GLY A 488 17.51 -13.80 -10.85
N LYS A 489 17.83 -13.61 -12.14
CA LYS A 489 17.27 -12.54 -12.96
C LYS A 489 15.99 -13.03 -13.64
N TYR A 490 15.01 -12.13 -13.76
CA TYR A 490 13.68 -12.46 -14.26
C TYR A 490 13.22 -11.50 -15.34
N PHE A 491 12.39 -12.00 -16.24
CA PHE A 491 11.57 -11.20 -17.15
C PHE A 491 10.11 -11.26 -16.68
N ALA A 492 9.41 -10.13 -16.71
CA ALA A 492 7.97 -10.05 -16.56
C ALA A 492 7.29 -10.17 -17.92
N VAL A 493 6.09 -10.75 -17.94
CA VAL A 493 5.25 -10.91 -19.13
C VAL A 493 3.80 -10.59 -18.74
N GLY A 494 3.12 -9.76 -19.53
CA GLY A 494 1.73 -9.34 -19.33
C GLY A 494 0.90 -9.30 -20.62
N ALA A 495 1.26 -10.09 -21.63
CA ALA A 495 0.64 -10.14 -22.96
C ALA A 495 -0.73 -10.86 -22.96
N LEU A 496 -1.73 -10.21 -22.35
CA LEU A 496 -3.11 -10.70 -22.25
C LEU A 496 -3.84 -10.61 -23.60
N GLU A 497 -3.64 -9.53 -24.34
CA GLU A 497 -4.31 -9.24 -25.61
C GLU A 497 -3.69 -10.06 -26.76
N PRO A 498 -4.47 -10.42 -27.82
CA PRO A 498 -3.99 -11.31 -28.88
C PRO A 498 -2.77 -10.78 -29.65
N GLN A 499 -2.73 -9.48 -29.94
CA GLN A 499 -1.64 -8.85 -30.69
C GLN A 499 -0.33 -8.78 -29.88
N PHE A 500 -0.42 -8.46 -28.58
CA PHE A 500 0.74 -8.45 -27.69
C PHE A 500 1.29 -9.88 -27.47
N TYR A 501 0.40 -10.87 -27.39
CA TYR A 501 0.78 -12.28 -27.37
C TYR A 501 1.45 -12.72 -28.67
N ALA A 502 0.97 -12.29 -29.84
CA ALA A 502 1.63 -12.58 -31.11
C ALA A 502 3.05 -11.97 -31.17
N ALA A 503 3.24 -10.75 -30.66
CA ALA A 503 4.56 -10.12 -30.52
C ALA A 503 5.47 -10.90 -29.55
N LEU A 504 4.95 -11.34 -28.39
CA LEU A 504 5.66 -12.20 -27.43
C LEU A 504 6.12 -13.52 -28.07
N ILE A 505 5.23 -14.24 -28.75
CA ILE A 505 5.52 -15.53 -29.41
C ILE A 505 6.60 -15.36 -30.49
N LYS A 506 6.52 -14.28 -31.28
CA LYS A 506 7.52 -13.90 -32.28
C LYS A 506 8.88 -13.59 -31.65
N GLY A 507 8.94 -12.78 -30.59
CA GLY A 507 10.20 -12.42 -29.91
C GLY A 507 10.85 -13.59 -29.17
N LEU A 508 10.03 -14.48 -28.59
CA LEU A 508 10.49 -15.76 -28.04
C LEU A 508 10.98 -16.73 -29.14
N GLY A 509 10.64 -16.49 -30.41
CA GLY A 509 11.05 -17.28 -31.57
C GLY A 509 10.28 -18.60 -31.72
N PHE A 510 9.04 -18.66 -31.27
CA PHE A 510 8.17 -19.82 -31.45
C PHE A 510 7.50 -19.78 -32.83
N GLU A 511 7.53 -20.88 -33.57
CA GLU A 511 6.90 -20.96 -34.90
C GLU A 511 5.37 -21.10 -34.81
N PRO A 512 4.59 -20.66 -35.83
CA PRO A 512 3.15 -20.83 -35.86
C PRO A 512 2.72 -22.30 -35.70
N GLY A 513 2.04 -22.61 -34.60
CA GLY A 513 1.62 -23.97 -34.26
C GLY A 513 2.63 -24.80 -33.44
N GLU A 514 3.80 -24.25 -33.06
CA GLU A 514 4.71 -24.89 -32.10
C GLU A 514 4.10 -24.96 -30.68
N LEU A 515 3.14 -24.05 -30.38
CA LEU A 515 2.45 -23.94 -29.11
C LEU A 515 0.95 -24.23 -29.22
N PRO A 516 0.34 -24.86 -28.19
CA PRO A 516 -1.11 -25.09 -28.15
C PRO A 516 -1.91 -23.80 -27.90
N ALA A 517 -3.22 -23.84 -28.16
CA ALA A 517 -4.11 -22.70 -27.99
C ALA A 517 -4.14 -22.19 -26.53
N ARG A 518 -3.92 -20.89 -26.36
CA ARG A 518 -3.74 -20.24 -25.04
C ARG A 518 -5.04 -20.06 -24.25
N ASP A 519 -6.17 -19.99 -24.94
CA ASP A 519 -7.46 -19.63 -24.33
C ASP A 519 -8.11 -20.84 -23.63
N ASP A 520 -7.72 -22.06 -24.03
CA ASP A 520 -7.96 -23.29 -23.28
C ASP A 520 -6.96 -23.42 -22.11
N ARG A 521 -7.50 -23.41 -20.89
CA ARG A 521 -6.73 -23.50 -19.64
C ARG A 521 -6.03 -24.86 -19.45
N ALA A 522 -6.47 -25.93 -20.10
CA ALA A 522 -5.78 -27.22 -20.05
C ALA A 522 -4.36 -27.14 -20.65
N ASN A 523 -4.12 -26.19 -21.56
CA ASN A 523 -2.82 -25.97 -22.19
C ASN A 523 -1.88 -25.08 -21.36
N TRP A 524 -2.36 -24.39 -20.33
CA TRP A 524 -1.55 -23.45 -19.53
C TRP A 524 -0.30 -24.08 -18.90
N PRO A 525 -0.32 -25.32 -18.35
CA PRO A 525 0.90 -25.96 -17.85
C PRO A 525 1.96 -26.20 -18.94
N ALA A 526 1.53 -26.58 -20.16
CA ALA A 526 2.42 -26.82 -21.29
C ALA A 526 3.03 -25.51 -21.82
N LEU A 527 2.22 -24.45 -21.93
CA LEU A 527 2.65 -23.10 -22.31
C LEU A 527 3.63 -22.51 -21.29
N ARG A 528 3.32 -22.61 -19.99
CA ARG A 528 4.22 -22.16 -18.92
C ARG A 528 5.56 -22.89 -19.00
N ALA A 529 5.55 -24.21 -19.16
CA ALA A 529 6.77 -25.00 -19.31
C ALA A 529 7.55 -24.66 -20.59
N ALA A 530 6.89 -24.26 -21.67
CA ALA A 530 7.55 -23.80 -22.89
C ALA A 530 8.24 -22.44 -22.70
N PHE A 531 7.56 -21.46 -22.11
CA PHE A 531 8.12 -20.16 -21.78
C PHE A 531 9.27 -20.29 -20.78
N GLU A 532 9.13 -21.12 -19.73
CA GLU A 532 10.19 -21.41 -18.75
C GLU A 532 11.45 -22.06 -19.33
N ARG A 533 11.33 -22.82 -20.43
CA ARG A 533 12.49 -23.30 -21.17
C ARG A 533 13.09 -22.16 -21.99
N ARG A 534 12.27 -21.49 -22.80
CA ARG A 534 12.73 -20.47 -23.75
C ARG A 534 13.43 -19.31 -23.04
N PHE A 535 12.84 -18.72 -22.01
CA PHE A 535 13.47 -17.62 -21.24
C PHE A 535 14.84 -18.01 -20.64
N ARG A 536 15.06 -19.27 -20.26
CA ARG A 536 16.35 -19.77 -19.73
C ARG A 536 17.45 -19.95 -20.79
N GLU A 537 17.16 -19.78 -22.08
CA GLU A 537 18.14 -19.87 -23.16
C GLU A 537 18.99 -18.60 -23.30
N LYS A 538 18.48 -17.44 -22.85
CA LYS A 538 19.13 -16.13 -22.95
C LYS A 538 19.23 -15.40 -21.62
N THR A 539 20.21 -14.52 -21.45
CA THR A 539 20.29 -13.65 -20.26
C THR A 539 19.25 -12.53 -20.30
N ARG A 540 18.92 -11.89 -19.17
CA ARG A 540 17.93 -10.80 -19.12
C ARG A 540 18.23 -9.70 -20.15
N ALA A 541 19.48 -9.25 -20.23
CA ALA A 541 19.94 -8.26 -21.20
C ALA A 541 19.90 -8.71 -22.68
N GLU A 542 19.86 -10.02 -22.95
CA GLU A 542 19.64 -10.57 -24.30
C GLU A 542 18.14 -10.65 -24.65
N TRP A 543 17.24 -10.61 -23.65
CA TRP A 543 15.79 -10.44 -23.84
C TRP A 543 15.37 -8.98 -23.91
N GLU A 544 16.00 -8.11 -23.12
CA GLU A 544 15.88 -6.64 -23.23
C GLU A 544 16.11 -6.23 -24.70
N ALA A 545 17.26 -6.60 -25.28
CA ALA A 545 17.60 -6.37 -26.69
C ALA A 545 16.73 -7.10 -27.75
N ILE A 546 15.69 -7.85 -27.36
CA ILE A 546 14.71 -8.49 -28.25
C ILE A 546 13.32 -7.87 -28.11
N PHE A 547 12.96 -7.40 -26.91
CA PHE A 547 11.62 -6.90 -26.60
C PHE A 547 11.55 -5.37 -26.43
N ASP A 548 12.67 -4.68 -26.19
CA ASP A 548 12.73 -3.22 -26.14
C ASP A 548 12.22 -2.62 -27.47
N GLY A 549 11.25 -1.70 -27.39
CA GLY A 549 10.59 -1.13 -28.56
C GLY A 549 9.57 -2.05 -29.24
N THR A 550 9.04 -3.07 -28.53
CA THR A 550 7.99 -3.96 -29.05
C THR A 550 6.77 -4.05 -28.13
N ASP A 551 5.59 -4.23 -28.70
CA ASP A 551 4.33 -4.42 -27.95
C ASP A 551 4.16 -5.82 -27.32
N ALA A 552 5.25 -6.53 -27.04
CA ALA A 552 5.22 -7.88 -26.48
C ALA A 552 4.76 -7.95 -25.00
N CYS A 553 4.50 -6.79 -24.38
CA CYS A 553 4.21 -6.63 -22.94
C CYS A 553 5.18 -7.43 -22.05
N ALA A 554 6.47 -7.42 -22.41
CA ALA A 554 7.51 -8.21 -21.78
C ALA A 554 8.71 -7.32 -21.42
N THR A 555 9.12 -7.31 -20.15
CA THR A 555 10.10 -6.34 -19.62
C THR A 555 11.03 -6.97 -18.56
N PRO A 556 12.24 -6.41 -18.33
CA PRO A 556 13.13 -6.88 -17.27
C PRO A 556 12.57 -6.60 -15.87
N VAL A 557 12.67 -7.58 -14.96
CA VAL A 557 12.50 -7.32 -13.52
C VAL A 557 13.79 -6.69 -13.00
N LEU A 558 13.72 -5.43 -12.57
CA LEU A 558 14.86 -4.63 -12.10
C LEU A 558 14.99 -4.65 -10.57
N GLU A 559 16.22 -4.75 -10.08
CA GLU A 559 16.56 -4.61 -8.66
C GLU A 559 16.81 -3.15 -8.27
N GLN A 560 16.58 -2.80 -7.00
CA GLN A 560 16.85 -1.46 -6.46
C GLN A 560 18.30 -1.01 -6.71
N ALA A 561 19.27 -1.91 -6.53
CA ALA A 561 20.68 -1.62 -6.79
C ALA A 561 21.03 -1.51 -8.29
N GLU A 562 20.15 -1.93 -9.20
CA GLU A 562 20.30 -1.68 -10.65
C GLU A 562 19.78 -0.28 -11.00
N LEU A 563 18.63 0.11 -10.46
CA LEU A 563 18.04 1.45 -10.58
C LEU A 563 18.93 2.54 -9.98
N GLU A 564 19.53 2.31 -8.81
CA GLU A 564 20.49 3.22 -8.19
C GLU A 564 21.73 3.42 -9.08
N ARG A 565 22.26 2.33 -9.67
CA ARG A 565 23.43 2.38 -10.56
C ARG A 565 23.15 2.97 -11.94
N SER A 566 21.91 2.90 -12.44
CA SER A 566 21.53 3.56 -13.70
C SER A 566 21.23 5.05 -13.54
N GLY A 567 21.18 5.55 -12.30
CA GLY A 567 20.82 6.94 -12.01
C GLY A 567 19.33 7.23 -12.17
N TYR A 568 18.47 6.24 -11.94
CA TYR A 568 17.01 6.43 -11.95
C TYR A 568 16.60 7.50 -10.93
N GLU A 569 15.95 8.57 -11.38
CA GLU A 569 15.46 9.64 -10.51
C GLU A 569 14.03 9.34 -10.02
N GLN A 570 13.85 9.25 -8.70
CA GLN A 570 12.51 9.18 -8.13
C GLN A 570 11.76 10.50 -8.37
N ARG A 571 10.51 10.41 -8.85
CA ARG A 571 9.61 11.56 -9.04
C ARG A 571 8.49 11.53 -7.99
N PRO A 572 7.84 12.68 -7.69
CA PRO A 572 6.59 12.71 -6.93
C PRO A 572 5.56 11.71 -7.48
N ALA A 573 4.76 11.12 -6.59
CA ALA A 573 3.84 10.03 -6.95
C ALA A 573 2.75 10.42 -7.97
N VAL A 574 2.49 11.72 -8.13
CA VAL A 574 1.64 12.32 -9.16
C VAL A 574 2.37 13.55 -9.70
N HIS A 575 2.46 13.68 -11.01
CA HIS A 575 2.88 14.92 -11.65
C HIS A 575 1.65 15.79 -11.96
N LEU A 576 1.72 17.07 -11.55
CA LEU A 576 0.75 18.10 -11.92
C LEU A 576 1.49 19.13 -12.76
N VAL A 577 0.92 19.54 -13.88
CA VAL A 577 1.62 20.32 -14.92
C VAL A 577 1.92 21.74 -14.44
N ASP A 578 0.90 22.50 -14.02
CA ASP A 578 1.05 23.92 -13.62
C ASP A 578 1.56 24.09 -12.17
N THR A 579 1.34 23.09 -11.33
CA THR A 579 1.64 23.09 -9.89
C THR A 579 2.37 21.81 -9.46
N PRO A 580 3.56 21.51 -10.01
CA PRO A 580 4.27 20.27 -9.73
C PRO A 580 4.66 20.13 -8.25
N GLY A 581 4.69 18.88 -7.78
CA GLY A 581 5.35 18.53 -6.51
C GLY A 581 6.87 18.76 -6.57
N LEU A 582 7.50 18.86 -5.40
CA LEU A 582 8.93 19.05 -5.28
C LEU A 582 9.70 17.84 -5.85
N PRO A 583 10.66 18.02 -6.77
CA PRO A 583 11.48 16.93 -7.30
C PRO A 583 12.20 16.19 -6.15
N ILE A 584 12.59 14.93 -6.32
CA ILE A 584 13.18 14.12 -5.22
C ILE A 584 14.65 13.78 -5.56
N PRO A 585 15.62 14.66 -5.20
CA PRO A 585 17.04 14.37 -5.32
C PRO A 585 17.48 13.07 -4.63
N ALA A 586 18.56 12.47 -5.15
CA ALA A 586 19.16 11.26 -4.60
C ALA A 586 19.70 11.41 -3.16
N ASP A 587 19.97 12.62 -2.69
CA ASP A 587 20.43 12.97 -1.34
C ASP A 587 19.30 13.45 -0.40
N ASP A 588 18.20 13.99 -0.94
CA ASP A 588 16.98 14.34 -0.18
C ASP A 588 15.99 13.17 -0.12
N GLY A 589 16.48 11.95 0.09
CA GLY A 589 15.65 10.76 0.29
C GLY A 589 15.14 10.08 -0.99
N GLY A 590 15.74 10.33 -2.16
CA GLY A 590 15.47 9.59 -3.40
C GLY A 590 16.22 8.24 -3.48
N TRP A 591 17.46 8.18 -2.95
CA TRP A 591 18.27 6.96 -2.83
C TRP A 591 18.95 6.89 -1.47
N THR A 592 19.72 7.92 -1.16
CA THR A 592 20.29 8.17 0.17
C THR A 592 19.41 9.15 0.94
N GLY A 593 19.36 9.04 2.26
CA GLY A 593 18.53 9.92 3.07
C GLY A 593 18.83 9.83 4.56
N GLY A 594 18.80 10.98 5.24
CA GLY A 594 18.91 11.07 6.69
C GLY A 594 17.63 10.59 7.40
N GLY A 595 17.76 10.21 8.67
CA GLY A 595 16.64 10.21 9.59
C GLY A 595 16.56 11.57 10.29
N LEU A 596 15.35 12.10 10.47
CA LEU A 596 15.13 13.37 11.17
C LEU A 596 15.46 13.23 12.66
N LEU A 597 16.43 14.00 13.15
CA LEU A 597 16.75 14.05 14.58
C LEU A 597 15.64 14.85 15.31
N PRO A 598 15.17 14.41 16.50
CA PRO A 598 14.18 15.16 17.28
C PRO A 598 14.62 16.62 17.53
N GLY A 599 13.76 17.58 17.19
CA GLY A 599 14.04 19.02 17.32
C GLY A 599 14.64 19.71 16.07
N THR A 600 15.03 18.97 15.03
CA THR A 600 15.61 19.56 13.80
C THR A 600 14.62 20.45 13.04
N GLY A 601 14.99 21.70 12.77
CA GLY A 601 14.15 22.68 12.04
C GLY A 601 12.93 23.20 12.81
N GLY A 602 12.73 22.75 14.06
CA GLY A 602 11.54 23.06 14.85
C GLY A 602 11.47 24.52 15.28
N GLN A 603 12.61 25.16 15.55
CA GLN A 603 12.67 26.57 15.98
C GLN A 603 12.26 27.51 14.83
N GLU A 604 12.75 27.21 13.63
CA GLU A 604 12.48 27.91 12.39
C GLU A 604 11.00 27.78 12.02
N THR A 605 10.44 26.57 12.18
CA THR A 605 9.03 26.28 11.91
C THR A 605 8.10 26.97 12.91
N LEU A 606 8.40 26.92 14.21
CA LEU A 606 7.65 27.65 15.24
C LEU A 606 7.73 29.17 15.04
N LYS A 607 8.88 29.71 14.62
CA LYS A 607 9.02 31.12 14.26
C LYS A 607 8.16 31.49 13.04
N ALA A 608 8.12 30.65 12.00
CA ALA A 608 7.30 30.88 10.81
C ALA A 608 5.79 30.71 11.06
N TRP A 609 5.39 29.79 11.94
CA TRP A 609 3.98 29.49 12.20
C TRP A 609 3.35 30.40 13.26
N MET A 610 4.10 30.67 14.33
CA MET A 610 3.64 31.29 15.58
C MET A 610 4.32 32.61 15.90
N GLY A 611 5.43 32.95 15.22
CA GLY A 611 6.29 34.08 15.56
C GLY A 611 7.19 33.86 16.79
N TRP A 612 7.20 32.65 17.37
CA TRP A 612 7.90 32.36 18.63
C TRP A 612 9.43 32.27 18.46
N GLU A 613 10.16 32.63 19.52
CA GLU A 613 11.63 32.55 19.55
C GLU A 613 12.14 31.88 20.83
N LYS A 614 13.19 31.06 20.67
CA LYS A 614 13.88 30.42 21.80
C LYS A 614 14.51 31.48 22.72
N GLY A 615 14.38 31.32 24.03
CA GLY A 615 14.85 32.27 25.03
C GLY A 615 13.92 33.48 25.23
N ARG A 616 12.82 33.58 24.45
CA ARG A 616 11.83 34.66 24.54
C ARG A 616 10.44 34.15 24.89
N ASP A 617 9.99 33.10 24.21
CA ASP A 617 8.68 32.48 24.42
C ASP A 617 8.83 31.06 25.00
N PHE A 618 9.75 30.26 24.45
CA PHE A 618 10.05 28.90 24.91
C PHE A 618 11.56 28.69 25.11
N ASP A 619 11.93 27.66 25.86
CA ASP A 619 13.30 27.12 25.91
C ASP A 619 13.28 25.61 25.65
N ILE A 620 14.46 24.99 25.51
CA ILE A 620 14.64 23.57 25.18
C ILE A 620 15.47 22.93 26.30
N ARG A 621 14.87 21.94 26.98
CA ARG A 621 15.52 21.14 28.03
C ARG A 621 16.66 20.28 27.49
N ALA A 622 17.50 19.76 28.39
CA ALA A 622 18.60 18.86 28.05
C ALA A 622 18.15 17.53 27.39
N ASP A 623 16.90 17.10 27.59
CA ASP A 623 16.25 15.97 26.92
C ASP A 623 15.49 16.36 25.63
N GLY A 624 15.76 17.56 25.11
CA GLY A 624 15.18 18.11 23.89
C GLY A 624 13.77 18.68 24.03
N VAL A 625 13.09 18.46 25.17
CA VAL A 625 11.69 18.87 25.37
C VAL A 625 11.56 20.39 25.39
N LEU A 626 10.67 20.92 24.54
CA LEU A 626 10.31 22.34 24.53
C LEU A 626 9.44 22.68 25.76
N VAL A 627 9.77 23.78 26.44
CA VAL A 627 9.05 24.27 27.63
C VAL A 627 8.77 25.76 27.51
N TRP A 628 7.63 26.19 28.04
CA TRP A 628 7.26 27.61 28.13
C TRP A 628 8.14 28.38 29.11
N ILE A 629 8.55 29.59 28.74
CA ILE A 629 9.20 30.53 29.66
C ILE A 629 8.13 31.25 30.49
N GLU A 630 8.18 31.10 31.82
CA GLU A 630 7.21 31.76 32.70
C GLU A 630 7.34 33.29 32.63
N GLY A 631 6.28 33.96 32.19
CA GLY A 631 6.26 35.41 31.97
C GLY A 631 6.45 35.84 30.51
N GLY A 632 6.68 34.91 29.58
CA GLY A 632 6.67 35.18 28.14
C GLY A 632 5.37 35.86 27.68
N LYS A 633 5.47 36.78 26.71
CA LYS A 633 4.33 37.59 26.21
C LYS A 633 3.30 36.79 25.41
N SER A 634 3.59 35.54 25.08
CA SER A 634 2.80 34.63 24.25
C SER A 634 1.60 33.97 24.95
N LYS A 635 1.14 34.49 26.11
CA LYS A 635 -0.06 34.01 26.79
C LYS A 635 -1.33 34.42 26.02
N LEU A 636 -1.78 33.53 25.14
CA LEU A 636 -3.07 33.52 24.45
C LEU A 636 -3.82 32.24 24.83
#